data_AF-A0A7C1AJX5-F1
#
_entry.id   AF-A0A7C1AJX5-F1
#
_cell.length_a   1.000
_cell.length_b   1.000
_cell.length_c   1.000
_cell.angle_alpha   90.00
_cell.angle_beta   90.00
_cell.angle_gamma   90.00
#
_symmetry.space_group_name_H-M   'P 1'
#
loop_
_entity.id
_entity.type
_entity.pdbx_description
1 polymer ?
#
loop_
_entity_poly.entity_id
_entity_poly.type
_entity_poly.pdbx_seq_one_letter_code
_entity_poly.pdbx_strand_id
1 'polypeptide(L)'
;MTKTLISLATGLIATIILIVFGVDFAVVWGMLTFLLNYIPNIGSIIATAPPILVAFLQFDSFLRPLWITVLLLLVQMAMGNIIEPKFMGKSLDLSPLVVILFLIFWGFLWGIVGMILAVPIAATIKIVTANFPALRPVSVLMSGN
;
A
#
# COMPACT_ATOMS: atom_id res chain seq x y z
N MET A 1 3.65 4.78 14.95
CA MET A 1 2.68 5.89 15.08
C MET A 1 2.15 6.36 13.73
N THR A 2 2.99 6.51 12.69
CA THR A 2 2.52 6.98 11.37
C THR A 2 1.58 5.98 10.70
N LYS A 3 1.93 4.68 10.70
CA LYS A 3 1.06 3.61 10.15
C LYS A 3 -0.29 3.52 10.86
N THR A 4 -0.30 3.56 12.19
CA THR A 4 -1.54 3.53 12.99
C THR A 4 -2.47 4.69 12.63
N LEU A 5 -1.93 5.90 12.41
CA LEU A 5 -2.71 7.08 12.05
C LEU A 5 -3.26 7.00 10.62
N ILE A 6 -2.44 6.53 9.68
CA ILE A 6 -2.83 6.29 8.28
C ILE A 6 -3.94 5.24 8.22
N SER A 7 -3.74 4.09 8.85
CA SER A 7 -4.73 3.02 8.88
C SER A 7 -6.04 3.49 9.52
N LEU A 8 -5.98 4.27 10.60
CA LEU A 8 -7.17 4.81 11.27
C LEU A 8 -7.92 5.78 10.35
N ALA A 9 -7.21 6.70 9.71
CA ALA A 9 -7.80 7.62 8.75
C ALA A 9 -8.45 6.87 7.58
N THR A 10 -7.80 5.83 7.04
CA THR A 10 -8.37 5.02 5.96
C THR A 10 -9.65 4.31 6.39
N GLY A 11 -9.64 3.67 7.57
CA GLY A 11 -10.83 2.99 8.10
C GLY A 11 -12.00 3.96 8.35
N LEU A 12 -11.72 5.14 8.88
CA LEU A 12 -12.75 6.19 9.09
C LEU A 12 -13.32 6.70 7.78
N ILE A 13 -12.47 7.02 6.79
CA ILE A 13 -12.93 7.49 5.49
C ILE A 13 -13.77 6.42 4.79
N ALA A 14 -13.33 5.15 4.82
CA ALA A 14 -14.11 4.04 4.27
C ALA A 14 -15.47 3.89 4.98
N THR A 15 -15.50 4.00 6.32
CA THR A 15 -16.74 3.99 7.10
C THR A 15 -17.68 5.11 6.66
N ILE A 16 -17.18 6.34 6.54
CA ILE A 16 -17.97 7.51 6.15
C ILE A 16 -18.56 7.31 4.75
N ILE A 17 -17.77 6.83 3.78
CA ILE A 17 -18.27 6.51 2.44
C ILE A 17 -19.42 5.50 2.53
N LEU A 18 -19.23 4.40 3.24
CA LEU A 18 -20.25 3.36 3.36
C LEU A 18 -21.53 3.85 4.05
N ILE A 19 -21.41 4.69 5.09
CA ILE A 19 -22.57 5.30 5.77
C ILE A 19 -23.31 6.25 4.83
N VAL A 20 -22.59 7.13 4.11
CA VAL A 20 -23.21 8.12 3.20
C VAL A 20 -24.01 7.43 2.09
N PHE A 21 -23.52 6.28 1.62
CA PHE A 21 -24.21 5.49 0.61
C PHE A 21 -25.24 4.50 1.18
N GLY A 22 -25.33 4.36 2.51
CA GLY A 22 -26.30 3.49 3.18
C GLY A 22 -25.98 2.00 3.08
N VAL A 23 -24.70 1.63 2.96
CA VAL A 23 -24.28 0.22 2.90
C VAL A 23 -24.36 -0.44 4.27
N ASP A 24 -24.91 -1.65 4.33
CA ASP A 24 -25.01 -2.41 5.57
C ASP A 24 -23.63 -2.75 6.15
N PHE A 25 -23.56 -2.80 7.49
CA PHE A 25 -22.33 -3.11 8.24
C PHE A 25 -21.15 -2.14 7.97
N ALA A 26 -21.43 -0.89 7.56
CA ALA A 26 -20.41 0.13 7.27
C ALA A 26 -19.29 0.24 8.33
N VAL A 27 -19.66 0.22 9.61
CA VAL A 27 -18.70 0.30 10.74
C VAL A 27 -17.82 -0.95 10.82
N VAL A 28 -18.38 -2.13 10.57
CA VAL A 28 -17.63 -3.39 10.56
C VAL A 28 -16.60 -3.38 9.45
N TRP A 29 -17.01 -2.97 8.24
CA TRP A 29 -16.11 -2.87 7.09
C TRP A 29 -15.01 -1.83 7.29
N GLY A 30 -15.34 -0.68 7.89
CA GLY A 30 -14.36 0.32 8.27
C GLY A 30 -13.34 -0.15 9.31
N MET A 31 -13.79 -0.88 10.33
CA MET A 31 -12.91 -1.50 11.31
C MET A 31 -12.03 -2.58 10.67
N LEU A 32 -12.60 -3.41 9.80
CA LEU A 32 -11.84 -4.41 9.05
C LEU A 32 -10.78 -3.74 8.16
N THR A 33 -11.14 -2.63 7.51
CA THR A 33 -10.23 -1.82 6.71
C THR A 33 -9.09 -1.27 7.56
N PHE A 34 -9.38 -0.75 8.75
CA PHE A 34 -8.35 -0.31 9.70
C PHE A 34 -7.38 -1.45 10.06
N LEU A 35 -7.90 -2.62 10.41
CA LEU A 35 -7.08 -3.78 10.82
C LEU A 35 -6.24 -4.32 9.66
N LEU A 36 -6.84 -4.48 8.48
CA LEU A 36 -6.19 -5.07 7.32
C LEU A 36 -5.16 -4.12 6.68
N ASN A 37 -5.32 -2.79 6.79
CA ASN A 37 -4.40 -1.82 6.20
C ASN A 37 -2.98 -1.82 6.84
N TYR A 38 -2.75 -2.65 7.85
CA TYR A 38 -1.39 -2.99 8.29
C TYR A 38 -0.63 -3.85 7.29
N ILE A 39 -1.33 -4.66 6.48
CA ILE A 39 -0.76 -5.52 5.46
C ILE A 39 -0.82 -4.77 4.12
N PRO A 40 0.32 -4.26 3.60
CA PRO A 40 0.34 -3.49 2.36
C PRO A 40 -0.20 -4.30 1.18
N ASN A 41 -0.97 -3.66 0.30
CA ASN A 41 -1.61 -4.21 -0.91
C ASN A 41 -2.64 -5.31 -0.67
N ILE A 42 -2.31 -6.38 0.06
CA ILE A 42 -3.21 -7.49 0.35
C ILE A 42 -4.37 -7.04 1.24
N GLY A 43 -4.07 -6.26 2.28
CA GLY A 43 -5.08 -5.78 3.22
C GLY A 43 -6.11 -4.87 2.55
N SER A 44 -5.68 -3.98 1.66
CA SER A 44 -6.55 -3.09 0.90
C SER A 44 -7.54 -3.82 0.00
N ILE A 45 -7.08 -4.90 -0.66
CA ILE A 45 -7.92 -5.70 -1.56
C ILE A 45 -8.96 -6.49 -0.75
N ILE A 46 -8.51 -7.16 0.30
CA ILE A 46 -9.39 -7.98 1.14
C ILE A 46 -10.36 -7.11 1.95
N ALA A 47 -9.96 -5.89 2.32
CA ALA A 47 -10.83 -4.96 3.04
C ALA A 47 -11.93 -4.34 2.17
N THR A 48 -11.65 -4.06 0.90
CA THR A 48 -12.61 -3.38 0.01
C THR A 48 -13.50 -4.34 -0.77
N ALA A 49 -13.05 -5.57 -1.05
CA ALA A 49 -13.85 -6.52 -1.83
C ALA A 49 -15.20 -6.89 -1.17
N PRO A 50 -15.27 -7.27 0.13
CA PRO A 50 -16.54 -7.58 0.76
C PRO A 50 -17.56 -6.43 0.79
N PRO A 51 -17.24 -5.18 1.19
CA PRO A 51 -18.21 -4.09 1.17
C PRO A 51 -18.68 -3.73 -0.25
N ILE A 52 -17.82 -3.90 -1.26
CA ILE A 52 -18.23 -3.76 -2.67
C ILE A 52 -19.26 -4.83 -3.03
N LEU A 53 -19.00 -6.09 -2.70
CA LEU A 53 -19.95 -7.18 -2.94
C LEU A 53 -21.27 -6.95 -2.22
N VAL A 54 -21.24 -6.54 -0.95
CA VAL A 54 -22.45 -6.20 -0.19
C VAL A 54 -23.22 -5.09 -0.88
N ALA A 55 -22.56 -4.02 -1.33
CA ALA A 55 -23.23 -2.93 -2.05
C ALA A 55 -23.91 -3.41 -3.33
N PHE A 56 -23.27 -4.29 -4.12
CA PHE A 56 -23.86 -4.86 -5.34
C PHE A 56 -25.04 -5.80 -5.05
N LEU A 57 -25.06 -6.46 -3.90
CA LEU A 57 -26.17 -7.33 -3.48
C LEU A 57 -27.33 -6.55 -2.83
N GLN A 58 -27.03 -5.42 -2.18
CA GLN A 58 -28.00 -4.63 -1.42
C GLN A 58 -28.81 -3.67 -2.31
N PHE A 59 -28.21 -3.13 -3.38
CA PHE A 59 -28.87 -2.14 -4.24
C PHE A 59 -29.25 -2.74 -5.60
N ASP A 60 -30.53 -2.61 -5.98
CA ASP A 60 -31.02 -2.98 -7.32
C ASP A 60 -30.47 -2.06 -8.44
N SER A 61 -29.91 -0.89 -8.08
CA SER A 61 -29.34 0.07 -9.03
C SER A 61 -27.85 -0.19 -9.23
N PHE A 62 -27.41 -0.31 -10.49
CA PHE A 62 -26.00 -0.50 -10.82
C PHE A 62 -25.12 0.73 -10.55
N LEU A 63 -25.70 1.94 -10.54
CA LEU A 63 -24.94 3.19 -10.42
C LEU A 63 -24.39 3.39 -8.99
N ARG A 64 -25.14 3.04 -7.94
CA ARG A 64 -24.70 3.24 -6.54
C ARG A 64 -23.49 2.38 -6.16
N PRO A 65 -23.48 1.05 -6.38
CA PRO A 65 -22.34 0.18 -6.11
C PRO A 65 -21.10 0.57 -6.92
N LEU A 66 -21.29 1.05 -8.15
CA LEU A 66 -20.19 1.55 -8.98
C LEU A 66 -19.51 2.76 -8.33
N TRP A 67 -20.28 3.74 -7.85
CA TRP A 67 -19.72 4.90 -7.14
C TRP A 67 -18.99 4.52 -5.85
N ILE A 68 -19.58 3.61 -5.05
CA ILE A 68 -18.93 3.09 -3.83
C ILE A 68 -17.60 2.44 -4.17
N THR A 69 -17.57 1.59 -5.20
CA THR A 69 -16.36 0.91 -5.68
C THR A 69 -15.28 1.91 -6.05
N VAL A 70 -15.62 2.90 -6.88
CA VAL A 70 -14.67 3.94 -7.32
C VAL A 70 -14.14 4.72 -6.12
N LEU A 71 -15.00 5.15 -5.21
CA LEU A 71 -14.59 5.92 -4.04
C LEU A 71 -13.67 5.12 -3.10
N LEU A 72 -14.01 3.86 -2.80
CA LEU A 72 -13.17 3.00 -1.96
C LEU A 72 -11.80 2.73 -2.59
N LEU A 73 -11.76 2.48 -3.91
CA LEU A 73 -10.51 2.29 -4.64
C LEU A 73 -9.65 3.56 -4.65
N LEU A 74 -10.27 4.73 -4.85
CA LEU A 74 -9.57 6.02 -4.78
C LEU A 74 -8.97 6.28 -3.41
N VAL A 75 -9.69 5.94 -2.34
CA VAL A 75 -9.18 6.05 -0.97
C VAL A 75 -7.98 5.11 -0.78
N GLN A 76 -8.05 3.85 -1.22
CA GLN A 76 -6.91 2.94 -1.10
C GLN A 76 -5.71 3.38 -1.93
N MET A 77 -5.92 3.89 -3.14
CA MET A 77 -4.85 4.42 -3.97
C MET A 77 -4.22 5.67 -3.34
N ALA A 78 -5.03 6.63 -2.88
CA ALA A 78 -4.53 7.85 -2.26
C ALA A 78 -3.79 7.55 -0.95
N MET A 79 -4.38 6.72 -0.08
CA MET A 79 -3.78 6.37 1.21
C MET A 79 -2.53 5.52 1.03
N GLY A 80 -2.59 4.45 0.23
CA GLY A 80 -1.49 3.49 0.08
C GLY A 80 -0.35 3.95 -0.83
N ASN A 81 -0.64 4.72 -1.89
CA ASN A 81 0.36 5.09 -2.89
C ASN A 81 0.83 6.55 -2.81
N ILE A 82 0.09 7.45 -2.17
CA ILE A 82 0.45 8.88 -2.10
C ILE A 82 0.77 9.27 -0.66
N ILE A 83 -0.19 9.09 0.24
CA ILE A 83 -0.07 9.54 1.63
C ILE A 83 0.96 8.69 2.35
N GLU A 84 0.84 7.37 2.28
CA GLU A 84 1.75 6.47 2.98
C GLU A 84 3.22 6.68 2.58
N PRO A 85 3.60 6.77 1.29
CA PRO A 85 4.99 7.07 0.90
C PRO A 85 5.45 8.47 1.31
N LYS A 86 4.57 9.48 1.22
CA LYS A 86 4.88 10.87 1.57
C LYS A 86 5.13 11.05 3.06
N PHE A 87 4.35 10.38 3.90
CA PHE A 87 4.52 10.38 5.37
C PHE A 87 5.61 9.40 5.83
N MET A 88 5.87 8.33 5.09
CA MET A 88 6.98 7.41 5.36
C MET A 88 8.33 7.87 4.80
N GLY A 89 8.38 9.02 4.11
CA GLY A 89 9.62 9.72 3.79
C GLY A 89 10.65 8.88 3.06
N LYS A 90 10.23 7.97 2.17
CA LYS A 90 11.15 7.12 1.42
C LYS A 90 11.53 7.77 0.10
N SER A 91 12.37 8.80 0.18
CA SER A 91 13.41 8.95 -0.83
C SER A 91 14.34 7.77 -0.64
N LEU A 92 14.11 6.70 -1.39
CA LEU A 92 15.07 5.61 -1.49
C LEU A 92 16.28 6.18 -2.21
N ASP A 93 17.16 6.80 -1.43
CA ASP A 93 18.46 7.31 -1.85
C ASP A 93 19.33 6.09 -2.19
N LEU A 94 18.98 5.44 -3.30
CA LEU A 94 19.67 4.29 -3.86
C LEU A 94 20.51 4.81 -5.00
N SER A 95 21.79 4.45 -5.00
CA SER A 95 22.67 4.73 -6.13
C SER A 95 22.10 4.11 -7.42
N PRO A 96 22.05 4.85 -8.54
CA PRO A 96 21.64 4.31 -9.84
C PRO A 96 22.42 3.04 -10.22
N LEU A 97 23.69 2.95 -9.80
CA LEU A 97 24.53 1.77 -10.02
C LEU A 97 23.96 0.53 -9.33
N VAL A 98 23.52 0.66 -8.08
CA VAL A 98 22.92 -0.42 -7.30
C VAL A 98 21.61 -0.87 -7.94
N VAL A 99 20.80 0.06 -8.41
CA VAL A 99 19.55 -0.25 -9.11
C VAL A 99 19.83 -1.06 -10.39
N ILE A 100 20.81 -0.65 -11.20
CA ILE A 100 21.21 -1.38 -12.41
C ILE A 100 21.74 -2.79 -12.08
N LEU A 101 22.59 -2.93 -11.06
CA LEU A 101 23.13 -4.23 -10.64
C LEU A 101 22.00 -5.17 -10.20
N PHE A 102 21.05 -4.68 -9.41
CA PHE A 102 19.91 -5.46 -8.97
C PHE A 102 18.99 -5.82 -10.15
N LEU A 103 18.75 -4.91 -11.10
CA LEU A 103 17.96 -5.19 -12.30
C LEU A 103 18.58 -6.29 -13.16
N ILE A 104 19.90 -6.26 -13.36
CA ILE A 104 20.62 -7.29 -14.13
C ILE A 104 20.57 -8.62 -13.38
N PHE A 105 20.87 -8.63 -12.08
CA PHE A 105 20.91 -9.83 -11.27
C PHE A 105 19.54 -10.53 -11.20
N TRP A 106 18.48 -9.80 -10.82
CA TRP A 106 17.15 -10.37 -10.71
C TRP A 106 16.48 -10.60 -12.07
N GLY A 107 16.79 -9.77 -13.07
CA GLY A 107 16.35 -9.98 -14.45
C GLY A 107 16.93 -11.25 -15.05
N PHE A 108 18.18 -11.59 -14.73
CA PHE A 108 18.79 -12.86 -15.14
C PHE A 108 18.12 -14.06 -14.46
N LEU A 109 17.79 -13.95 -13.17
CA LEU A 109 17.16 -15.05 -12.43
C LEU A 109 15.74 -15.34 -12.93
N TRP A 110 14.86 -14.34 -12.93
CA TRP A 110 13.40 -14.52 -13.08
C TRP A 110 12.80 -13.70 -14.24
N GLY A 111 13.63 -13.15 -15.13
CA GLY A 111 13.18 -12.37 -16.28
C GLY A 111 12.48 -11.06 -15.88
N ILE A 112 11.36 -10.76 -16.56
CA ILE A 112 10.59 -9.52 -16.35
C ILE A 112 10.07 -9.38 -14.92
N VAL A 113 9.62 -10.49 -14.32
CA VAL A 113 9.12 -10.49 -12.94
C VAL A 113 10.24 -10.11 -11.96
N GLY A 114 11.44 -10.63 -12.17
CA GLY A 114 12.63 -10.28 -11.39
C GLY A 114 13.01 -8.80 -11.51
N MET A 115 12.93 -8.24 -12.72
CA MET A 115 13.21 -6.81 -12.94
C MET A 115 12.22 -5.90 -12.20
N ILE A 116 10.93 -6.24 -12.16
CA ILE A 116 9.92 -5.46 -11.41
C ILE A 116 10.22 -5.48 -9.90
N LEU A 117 10.67 -6.62 -9.38
CA LEU A 117 10.97 -6.80 -7.95
C LEU A 117 12.35 -6.28 -7.53
N ALA A 118 13.28 -6.06 -8.47
CA ALA A 118 14.65 -5.63 -8.20
C ALA A 118 14.72 -4.33 -7.37
N VAL A 119 13.92 -3.33 -7.73
CA VAL A 119 13.89 -2.03 -7.04
C VAL A 119 13.32 -2.15 -5.62
N PRO A 120 12.15 -2.80 -5.38
CA PRO A 120 11.66 -3.09 -4.03
C PRO A 120 12.63 -3.87 -3.15
N ILE A 121 13.35 -4.86 -3.70
CA ILE A 121 14.30 -5.68 -2.94
C ILE A 121 15.52 -4.85 -2.55
N ALA A 122 16.14 -4.13 -3.49
CA ALA A 122 17.28 -3.24 -3.21
C ALA A 122 16.93 -2.20 -2.15
N ALA A 123 15.74 -1.63 -2.25
CA ALA A 123 15.18 -0.70 -1.29
C ALA A 123 15.05 -1.29 0.11
N THR A 124 14.47 -2.48 0.21
CA THR A 124 14.27 -3.18 1.49
C THR A 124 15.61 -3.46 2.17
N ILE A 125 16.59 -3.95 1.41
CA ILE A 125 17.94 -4.22 1.91
C ILE A 125 18.57 -2.93 2.45
N LYS A 126 18.52 -1.82 1.71
CA LYS A 126 19.05 -0.53 2.17
C LYS A 126 18.40 -0.05 3.47
N ILE A 127 17.07 -0.16 3.56
CA ILE A 127 16.33 0.26 4.76
C ILE A 127 16.74 -0.59 5.97
N VAL A 128 16.83 -1.91 5.78
CA VAL A 128 17.26 -2.83 6.84
C VAL A 128 18.69 -2.47 7.28
N THR A 129 19.64 -2.39 6.37
CA THR A 129 21.05 -2.10 6.70
C THR A 129 21.24 -0.72 7.33
N ALA A 130 20.41 0.27 7.00
CA ALA A 130 20.43 1.60 7.63
C ALA A 130 19.96 1.60 9.09
N ASN A 131 19.05 0.69 9.46
CA ASN A 131 18.52 0.57 10.82
C ASN A 131 19.44 -0.22 11.76
N PHE A 132 20.32 -1.07 11.24
CA PHE A 132 21.27 -1.84 12.02
C PHE A 132 22.62 -1.10 12.12
N PRO A 133 23.11 -0.73 13.34
CA PRO A 133 24.36 0.02 13.49
C PRO A 133 25.58 -0.69 12.86
N ALA A 134 25.62 -2.01 12.94
CA ALA A 134 26.70 -2.84 12.38
C ALA A 134 26.71 -2.86 10.83
N LEU A 135 25.57 -2.58 10.18
CA LEU A 135 25.40 -2.67 8.73
C LEU A 135 25.29 -1.30 8.04
N ARG A 136 25.41 -0.20 8.80
CA ARG A 136 25.44 1.16 8.27
C ARG A 136 26.43 1.38 7.12
N PRO A 137 27.67 0.83 7.13
CA PRO A 137 28.60 1.01 6.00
C PRO A 137 28.02 0.50 4.67
N VAL A 138 27.27 -0.61 4.71
CA VAL A 138 26.62 -1.17 3.51
C VAL A 138 25.50 -0.24 3.02
N SER A 139 24.76 0.39 3.94
CA SER A 139 23.71 1.35 3.57
C SER A 139 24.27 2.61 2.90
N VAL A 140 25.48 3.03 3.28
CA VAL A 140 26.20 4.18 2.69
C VAL A 140 26.78 3.81 1.33
N LEU A 141 27.30 2.60 1.15
CA LEU A 141 27.73 2.13 -0.17
C LEU A 141 26.56 2.02 -1.15
N MET A 142 25.36 1.77 -0.63
CA MET A 142 24.15 1.72 -1.42
C MET A 142 23.53 3.10 -1.68
N SER A 143 23.92 4.15 -0.94
CA SER A 143 23.47 5.53 -1.19
C SER A 143 24.20 6.17 -2.35
N GLY A 144 23.53 7.10 -3.03
CA GLY A 144 24.10 7.82 -4.17
C GLY A 144 24.96 9.03 -3.77
N ASN A 145 25.01 9.35 -2.47
CA ASN A 145 25.72 10.48 -1.87
C ASN A 145 26.67 10.02 -0.77
#